data_AF-A0A7X0ACI7-F1
#
_entry.id   AF-A0A7X0ACI7-F1
#
_cell.length_a   1.000
_cell.length_b   1.000
_cell.length_c   1.000
_cell.angle_alpha   90.00
_cell.angle_beta   90.00
_cell.angle_gamma   90.00
#
_symmetry.space_group_name_H-M   'P 1'
#
loop_
_entity.id
_entity.type
_entity.pdbx_description
1 polymer ?
#
loop_
_entity_poly.entity_id
_entity_poly.type
_entity_poly.pdbx_seq_one_letter_code
_entity_poly.pdbx_strand_id
1 'polypeptide(L)'
;MNEIFNLKRFGRLFYKHTTEHYKSYLMSVIMFTGVLLLGGSFMVFMINVRMELSVQLVLLGWVILFTGTIFTSAIFADLGNDKKALGMLTLPATHFEKYLVAWLYSFVVFLVVSIGCFYLVMLFLLHAKHFSGPPLEIFSLGYNVMGFNGNVISIILVLYSLFHSIAFFGAICFKKLHFVKTALLFFTLVAISVACNNIVMQYMINRDVIQVVPFTSVGFMEKGKYFAVNAEGFVWIGQLVYVIMAFILWAAAYFRLKEKQV
;
A
#
# COMPACT_ATOMS: atom_id res chain seq x y z
N MET A 1 26.13 21.41 3.74
CA MET A 1 25.22 20.38 4.32
C MET A 1 23.93 20.95 4.93
N ASN A 2 23.89 22.16 5.52
CA ASN A 2 22.65 22.78 6.04
C ASN A 2 21.66 23.29 4.97
N GLU A 3 22.07 23.34 3.69
CA GLU A 3 21.25 23.84 2.58
C GLU A 3 20.15 22.84 2.15
N ILE A 4 20.41 21.52 2.25
CA ILE A 4 19.51 20.47 1.70
C ILE A 4 18.59 19.88 2.76
N PHE A 5 19.10 19.66 3.97
CA PHE A 5 18.33 19.10 5.07
C PHE A 5 18.84 19.62 6.41
N ASN A 6 17.92 20.07 7.26
CA ASN A 6 18.22 20.46 8.63
C ASN A 6 17.17 19.86 9.58
N LEU A 7 17.62 19.00 10.50
CA LEU A 7 16.73 18.27 11.40
C LEU A 7 15.87 19.19 12.28
N LYS A 8 16.41 20.33 12.76
CA LYS A 8 15.65 21.29 13.57
C LYS A 8 14.57 22.01 12.78
N ARG A 9 14.82 22.25 11.49
CA ARG A 9 13.85 22.86 10.57
C ARG A 9 12.78 21.84 10.18
N PHE A 10 13.20 20.62 9.84
CA PHE A 10 12.32 19.51 9.55
C PHE A 10 11.38 19.20 10.72
N GLY A 11 11.89 19.11 11.95
CA GLY A 11 11.05 18.85 13.13
C GLY A 11 10.01 19.95 13.37
N ARG A 12 10.38 21.22 13.18
CA ARG A 12 9.43 22.34 13.25
C ARG A 12 8.38 22.29 12.14
N LEU A 13 8.77 21.92 10.92
CA LEU A 13 7.85 21.72 9.80
C LEU A 13 6.89 20.57 10.07
N PHE A 14 7.40 19.44 10.57
CA PHE A 14 6.62 18.28 10.95
C PHE A 14 5.60 18.62 12.05
N TYR A 15 6.04 19.31 13.11
CA TYR A 15 5.16 19.77 14.19
C TYR A 15 4.07 20.70 13.65
N LYS A 16 4.45 21.69 12.84
CA LYS A 16 3.49 22.62 12.22
C LYS A 16 2.45 21.86 11.39
N HIS A 17 2.90 20.99 10.48
CA HIS A 17 2.03 20.18 9.63
C HIS A 17 1.08 19.31 10.46
N THR A 18 1.59 18.71 11.55
CA THR A 18 0.77 17.98 12.52
C THR A 18 -0.33 18.88 13.06
N THR A 19 0.02 20.05 13.60
CA THR A 19 -0.92 20.94 14.28
C THR A 19 -1.96 21.56 13.34
N GLU A 20 -1.62 21.75 12.06
CA GLU A 20 -2.56 22.29 11.06
C GLU A 20 -3.56 21.22 10.61
N HIS A 21 -3.12 19.96 10.49
CA HIS A 21 -3.92 18.88 9.91
C HIS A 21 -4.41 17.82 10.92
N TYR A 22 -4.11 17.94 12.21
CA TYR A 22 -4.41 16.88 13.20
C TYR A 22 -5.90 16.52 13.25
N LYS A 23 -6.81 17.50 13.15
CA LYS A 23 -8.27 17.24 13.17
C LYS A 23 -8.68 16.39 11.98
N SER A 24 -8.14 16.70 10.79
CA SER A 24 -8.42 15.94 9.58
C SER A 24 -7.84 14.52 9.70
N TYR A 25 -6.62 14.37 10.22
CA TYR A 25 -6.01 13.05 10.42
C TYR A 25 -6.75 12.22 11.46
N LEU A 26 -7.16 12.82 12.59
CA LEU A 26 -7.98 12.15 13.59
C LEU A 26 -9.31 11.68 13.01
N MET A 27 -9.97 12.52 12.20
CA MET A 27 -11.20 12.15 11.51
C MET A 27 -10.98 10.99 10.53
N SER A 28 -9.86 10.99 9.79
CA SER A 28 -9.48 9.87 8.93
C SER A 28 -9.25 8.58 9.71
N VAL A 29 -8.59 8.64 10.87
CA VAL A 29 -8.38 7.48 11.76
C VAL A 29 -9.70 6.95 12.30
N ILE A 30 -10.61 7.83 12.73
CA ILE A 30 -11.95 7.45 13.21
C ILE A 30 -12.75 6.79 12.08
N MET A 31 -12.78 7.39 10.89
CA MET A 31 -13.45 6.80 9.72
C MET A 31 -12.88 5.44 9.36
N PHE A 32 -11.55 5.34 9.30
CA PHE A 32 -10.85 4.09 8.99
C PHE A 32 -11.20 2.99 10.00
N THR A 33 -11.12 3.31 11.29
CA THR A 33 -11.45 2.38 12.38
C THR A 33 -12.93 2.00 12.35
N GLY A 34 -13.82 2.97 12.07
CA GLY A 34 -15.26 2.73 11.94
C GLY A 34 -15.61 1.80 10.78
N VAL A 35 -14.99 1.99 9.61
CA VAL A 35 -15.18 1.11 8.44
C VAL A 35 -14.67 -0.31 8.75
N LEU A 36 -13.49 -0.43 9.38
CA LEU A 36 -12.96 -1.71 9.82
C LEU A 36 -13.90 -2.41 10.82
N LEU A 37 -14.40 -1.68 11.81
CA LEU A 37 -15.29 -2.20 12.83
C LEU A 37 -16.63 -2.65 12.23
N LEU A 38 -17.25 -1.82 11.39
CA LEU A 38 -18.52 -2.15 10.74
C LEU A 38 -18.37 -3.33 9.77
N GLY A 39 -17.36 -3.31 8.91
CA GLY A 39 -17.09 -4.39 7.96
C GLY A 39 -16.75 -5.71 8.65
N GLY A 40 -15.87 -5.65 9.66
CA GLY A 40 -15.52 -6.80 10.48
C GLY A 40 -16.71 -7.34 11.28
N SER A 41 -17.52 -6.46 11.89
CA SER A 41 -18.74 -6.86 12.61
C SER A 41 -19.76 -7.49 11.67
N PHE A 42 -19.94 -6.97 10.46
CA PHE A 42 -20.83 -7.55 9.47
C PHE A 42 -20.40 -8.99 9.10
N MET A 43 -19.10 -9.20 8.83
CA MET A 43 -18.57 -10.54 8.54
C MET A 43 -18.75 -11.50 9.73
N VAL A 44 -18.40 -11.04 10.94
CA VAL A 44 -18.42 -11.86 12.15
C VAL A 44 -19.84 -12.18 12.60
N PHE A 45 -20.74 -11.20 12.67
CA PHE A 45 -22.07 -11.38 13.26
C PHE A 45 -23.15 -11.76 12.25
N MET A 46 -23.16 -11.17 11.05
CA MET A 46 -24.22 -11.41 10.05
C MET A 46 -23.90 -12.61 9.16
N ILE A 47 -22.68 -12.67 8.62
CA ILE A 47 -22.26 -13.77 7.73
C ILE A 47 -21.74 -14.97 8.55
N ASN A 48 -21.43 -14.78 9.83
CA ASN A 48 -20.88 -15.80 10.70
C ASN A 48 -19.52 -16.35 10.23
N VAL A 49 -18.73 -15.49 9.57
CA VAL A 49 -17.37 -15.82 9.14
C VAL A 49 -16.48 -15.93 10.37
N ARG A 50 -15.80 -17.07 10.50
CA ARG A 50 -14.75 -17.25 11.50
C ARG A 50 -13.53 -16.46 11.05
N MET A 51 -13.01 -15.61 11.93
CA MET A 51 -11.83 -14.78 11.64
C MET A 51 -10.56 -15.60 11.70
N GLU A 52 -10.43 -16.59 10.82
CA GLU A 52 -9.24 -17.38 10.65
C GLU A 52 -8.10 -16.51 10.10
N LEU A 53 -6.87 -16.97 10.32
CA LEU A 53 -5.64 -16.29 9.91
C LEU A 53 -5.68 -15.80 8.45
N SER A 54 -6.11 -16.65 7.51
CA SER A 54 -6.20 -16.30 6.09
C SER A 54 -7.14 -15.13 5.84
N VAL A 55 -8.29 -15.11 6.50
CA VAL A 55 -9.28 -14.02 6.40
C VAL A 55 -8.72 -12.73 6.99
N GLN A 56 -8.05 -12.82 8.15
CA GLN A 56 -7.41 -11.65 8.79
C GLN A 56 -6.34 -11.03 7.89
N LEU A 57 -5.51 -11.85 7.24
CA LEU A 57 -4.46 -11.39 6.32
C LEU A 57 -5.03 -10.71 5.08
N VAL A 58 -6.05 -11.32 4.48
CA VAL A 58 -6.75 -10.76 3.32
C VAL A 58 -7.39 -9.42 3.69
N LEU A 59 -8.06 -9.35 4.84
CA LEU A 59 -8.72 -8.13 5.31
C LEU A 59 -7.71 -7.01 5.57
N LEU A 60 -6.61 -7.29 6.28
CA LEU A 60 -5.56 -6.31 6.54
C LEU A 60 -4.93 -5.82 5.23
N GLY A 61 -4.54 -6.75 4.36
CA GLY A 61 -3.88 -6.45 3.09
C GLY A 61 -4.73 -5.53 2.21
N TRP A 62 -5.99 -5.90 1.98
CA TRP A 62 -6.90 -5.09 1.17
C TRP A 62 -7.16 -3.72 1.78
N VAL A 63 -7.42 -3.66 3.08
CA VAL A 63 -7.72 -2.41 3.76
C VAL A 63 -6.52 -1.46 3.69
N ILE A 64 -5.31 -1.90 4.02
CA ILE A 64 -4.10 -1.06 3.95
C ILE A 64 -3.83 -0.59 2.51
N LEU A 65 -3.90 -1.49 1.52
CA LEU A 65 -3.59 -1.14 0.13
C LEU A 65 -4.59 -0.13 -0.45
N PHE A 66 -5.89 -0.33 -0.26
CA PHE A 66 -6.89 0.59 -0.79
C PHE A 66 -6.96 1.90 -0.03
N THR A 67 -7.12 1.84 1.29
CA THR A 67 -7.28 3.08 2.07
C THR A 67 -5.99 3.89 2.08
N GLY A 68 -4.83 3.23 2.09
CA GLY A 68 -3.55 3.90 2.06
C GLY A 68 -3.24 4.57 0.72
N THR A 69 -3.64 3.98 -0.42
CA THR A 69 -3.50 4.65 -1.72
C THR A 69 -4.43 5.87 -1.85
N ILE A 70 -5.66 5.78 -1.35
CA ILE A 70 -6.59 6.90 -1.29
C ILE A 70 -6.03 8.02 -0.41
N PHE A 71 -5.56 7.67 0.78
CA PHE A 71 -4.98 8.63 1.74
C PHE A 71 -3.74 9.32 1.18
N THR A 72 -2.84 8.54 0.57
CA THR A 72 -1.66 9.03 -0.16
C THR A 72 -2.07 10.03 -1.24
N SER A 73 -3.01 9.65 -2.10
CA SER A 73 -3.48 10.54 -3.17
C SER A 73 -4.11 11.83 -2.63
N ALA A 74 -4.76 11.80 -1.47
CA ALA A 74 -5.37 12.98 -0.86
C ALA A 74 -4.32 13.94 -0.28
N ILE A 75 -3.33 13.44 0.45
CA ILE A 75 -2.23 14.25 1.00
C ILE A 75 -1.44 14.91 -0.14
N PHE A 76 -1.14 14.16 -1.19
CA PHE A 76 -0.32 14.66 -2.29
C PHE A 76 -1.09 15.47 -3.33
N ALA A 77 -2.41 15.38 -3.38
CA ALA A 77 -3.23 16.27 -4.20
C ALA A 77 -3.04 17.75 -3.80
N ASP A 78 -2.87 18.03 -2.50
CA ASP A 78 -2.62 19.38 -2.02
C ASP A 78 -1.23 19.91 -2.44
N LEU A 79 -0.23 19.02 -2.55
CA LEU A 79 1.10 19.32 -3.09
C LEU A 79 1.12 19.50 -4.61
N GLY A 80 0.23 18.81 -5.33
CA GLY A 80 0.09 18.91 -6.78
C GLY A 80 -0.74 20.10 -7.26
N ASN A 81 -1.39 20.83 -6.35
CA ASN A 81 -2.28 21.95 -6.65
C ASN A 81 -1.57 23.30 -6.44
N ASP A 82 -1.32 24.00 -7.54
CA ASP A 82 -0.58 25.26 -7.65
C ASP A 82 -1.04 26.33 -6.61
N LYS A 83 -2.34 26.37 -6.27
CA LYS A 83 -2.89 27.36 -5.32
C LYS A 83 -2.63 27.06 -3.85
N LYS A 84 -2.63 25.79 -3.44
CA LYS A 84 -2.31 25.37 -2.06
C LYS A 84 -0.81 25.21 -1.86
N ALA A 85 -0.09 24.87 -2.94
CA ALA A 85 1.37 24.84 -2.96
C ALA A 85 1.99 26.20 -2.60
N LEU A 86 1.38 27.33 -2.98
CA LEU A 86 1.87 28.68 -2.66
C LEU A 86 2.08 28.92 -1.16
N GLY A 87 1.14 28.51 -0.30
CA GLY A 87 1.28 28.66 1.16
C GLY A 87 2.35 27.75 1.78
N MET A 88 2.63 26.61 1.13
CA MET A 88 3.72 25.74 1.53
C MET A 88 5.07 26.20 0.95
N LEU A 89 5.08 26.86 -0.20
CA LEU A 89 6.27 27.41 -0.86
C LEU A 89 6.85 28.62 -0.13
N THR A 90 6.03 29.44 0.54
CA THR A 90 6.48 30.57 1.36
C THR A 90 7.17 30.17 2.65
N LEU A 91 7.05 28.91 3.08
CA LEU A 91 7.78 28.42 4.24
C LEU A 91 9.27 28.30 3.90
N PRO A 92 10.17 28.83 4.75
CA PRO A 92 11.62 28.77 4.57
C PRO A 92 12.13 27.38 4.91
N ALA A 93 11.67 26.37 4.17
CA ALA A 93 12.04 24.98 4.24
C ALA A 93 12.30 24.44 2.84
N THR A 94 13.22 23.49 2.74
CA THR A 94 13.64 22.95 1.45
C THR A 94 12.53 22.10 0.83
N HIS A 95 12.57 21.97 -0.50
CA HIS A 95 11.68 21.08 -1.24
C HIS A 95 11.77 19.63 -0.75
N PHE A 96 12.98 19.18 -0.36
CA PHE A 96 13.20 17.84 0.16
C PHE A 96 12.55 17.62 1.52
N GLU A 97 12.65 18.57 2.46
CA GLU A 97 11.99 18.44 3.76
C GLU A 97 10.46 18.41 3.63
N LYS A 98 9.88 19.23 2.76
CA LYS A 98 8.43 19.25 2.49
C LYS A 98 7.95 17.90 1.92
N TYR A 99 8.69 17.38 0.93
CA TYR A 99 8.46 16.05 0.37
C TYR A 99 8.54 14.97 1.45
N LEU A 100 9.55 15.01 2.31
CA LEU A 100 9.80 13.98 3.31
C LEU A 100 8.77 13.99 4.43
N VAL A 101 8.26 15.15 4.85
CA VAL A 101 7.12 15.23 5.80
C VAL A 101 5.90 14.54 5.23
N ALA A 102 5.52 14.87 3.99
CA ALA A 102 4.35 14.28 3.34
C ALA A 102 4.52 12.77 3.16
N TRP A 103 5.68 12.32 2.70
CA TRP A 103 6.02 10.89 2.58
C TRP A 103 5.96 10.16 3.93
N LEU A 104 6.48 10.77 5.01
CA LEU A 104 6.50 10.13 6.33
C LEU A 104 5.08 9.98 6.90
N TYR A 105 4.20 10.95 6.66
CA TYR A 105 2.79 10.86 7.03
C TYR A 105 2.03 9.81 6.22
N SER A 106 2.14 9.87 4.90
CA SER A 106 1.38 9.00 4.02
C SER A 106 1.89 7.57 4.03
N PHE A 107 3.18 7.33 4.30
CA PHE A 107 3.77 6.00 4.29
C PHE A 107 3.91 5.41 5.71
N VAL A 108 4.75 6.01 6.55
CA VAL A 108 5.15 5.43 7.85
C VAL A 108 4.05 5.58 8.89
N VAL A 109 3.58 6.82 9.12
CA VAL A 109 2.56 7.09 10.15
C VAL A 109 1.27 6.37 9.80
N PHE A 110 0.85 6.42 8.54
CA PHE A 110 -0.31 5.67 8.06
C PHE A 110 -0.19 4.18 8.35
N LEU A 111 0.89 3.51 7.95
CA LEU A 111 1.07 2.08 8.21
C LEU A 111 0.97 1.73 9.68
N VAL A 112 1.70 2.44 10.54
CA VAL A 112 1.73 2.16 11.99
C VAL A 112 0.34 2.32 12.60
N VAL A 113 -0.35 3.42 12.28
CA VAL A 113 -1.70 3.69 12.80
C VAL A 113 -2.71 2.70 12.26
N SER A 114 -2.69 2.39 10.96
CA SER A 114 -3.62 1.44 10.34
C SER A 114 -3.46 0.03 10.90
N ILE A 115 -2.21 -0.42 11.11
CA ILE A 115 -1.94 -1.71 11.75
C ILE A 115 -2.46 -1.69 13.20
N GLY A 116 -2.18 -0.64 13.97
CA GLY A 116 -2.68 -0.49 15.35
C GLY A 116 -4.21 -0.54 15.42
N CYS A 117 -4.90 0.23 14.58
CA CYS A 117 -6.37 0.23 14.47
C CYS A 117 -6.92 -1.16 14.12
N PHE A 118 -6.29 -1.87 13.18
CA PHE A 118 -6.69 -3.23 12.83
C PHE A 118 -6.59 -4.17 14.02
N TYR A 119 -5.46 -4.18 14.74
CA TYR A 119 -5.30 -5.03 15.93
C TYR A 119 -6.33 -4.71 17.01
N LEU A 120 -6.63 -3.43 17.24
CA LEU A 120 -7.67 -3.02 18.19
C LEU A 120 -9.06 -3.54 17.80
N VAL A 121 -9.43 -3.41 16.52
CA VAL A 121 -10.72 -3.93 16.01
C VAL A 121 -10.78 -5.45 16.10
N MET A 122 -9.69 -6.15 15.75
CA MET A 122 -9.63 -7.60 15.83
C MET A 122 -9.75 -8.11 17.26
N LEU A 123 -9.07 -7.47 18.21
CA LEU A 123 -9.20 -7.78 19.63
C LEU A 123 -10.66 -7.62 20.09
N PHE A 124 -11.31 -6.52 19.71
CA PHE A 124 -12.70 -6.28 20.04
C PHE A 124 -13.62 -7.37 19.47
N LEU A 125 -13.49 -7.69 18.18
CA LEU A 125 -14.36 -8.68 17.51
C LEU A 125 -14.22 -10.09 18.08
N LEU A 126 -13.00 -10.53 18.37
CA LEU A 126 -12.74 -11.86 18.93
C LEU A 126 -13.23 -12.00 20.38
N HIS A 127 -13.24 -10.90 21.15
CA HIS A 127 -13.84 -10.91 22.49
C HIS A 127 -15.37 -10.81 22.43
N ALA A 128 -15.92 -10.08 21.45
CA ALA A 128 -17.36 -9.85 21.36
C ALA A 128 -18.15 -11.07 20.86
N LYS A 129 -17.53 -11.96 20.07
CA LYS A 129 -18.18 -13.18 19.60
C LYS A 129 -17.35 -14.42 19.89
N HIS A 130 -17.91 -15.31 20.70
CA HIS A 130 -17.34 -16.63 20.91
C HIS A 130 -17.69 -17.56 19.73
N PHE A 131 -16.68 -18.20 19.16
CA PHE A 131 -16.86 -19.18 18.09
C PHE A 131 -16.62 -20.58 18.65
N SER A 132 -17.51 -21.53 18.32
CA SER A 132 -17.28 -22.94 18.64
C SER A 132 -16.10 -23.47 17.84
N GLY A 133 -15.11 -24.06 18.51
CA GLY A 133 -13.91 -24.63 17.89
C GLY A 133 -12.61 -24.24 18.60
N PRO A 134 -11.43 -24.48 17.99
CA PRO A 134 -10.16 -24.05 18.56
C PRO A 134 -10.14 -22.53 18.76
N PRO A 135 -9.41 -22.04 19.79
CA PRO A 135 -9.31 -20.62 20.07
C PRO A 135 -8.77 -19.89 18.84
N LEU A 136 -9.44 -18.80 18.46
CA LEU A 136 -8.99 -17.94 17.37
C LEU A 136 -7.88 -17.04 17.89
N GLU A 137 -6.72 -17.11 17.24
CA GLU A 137 -5.59 -16.24 17.52
C GLU A 137 -5.52 -15.11 16.50
N ILE A 138 -4.98 -13.96 16.94
CA ILE A 138 -4.62 -12.87 16.04
C ILE A 138 -3.23 -13.16 15.51
N PHE A 139 -3.04 -13.00 14.21
CA PHE A 139 -1.74 -13.27 13.60
C PHE A 139 -0.65 -12.31 14.08
N SER A 140 0.57 -12.82 14.17
CA SER A 140 1.77 -12.01 14.37
C SER A 140 2.25 -11.42 13.05
N LEU A 141 2.71 -10.17 13.06
CA LEU A 141 3.36 -9.53 11.89
C LEU A 141 4.56 -10.34 11.36
N GLY A 142 5.19 -11.15 12.23
CA GLY A 142 6.29 -12.05 11.87
C GLY A 142 5.84 -13.40 11.30
N TYR A 143 4.54 -13.66 11.18
CA TYR A 143 4.02 -14.91 10.62
C TYR A 143 4.47 -15.07 9.17
N ASN A 144 4.90 -16.28 8.79
CA ASN A 144 5.31 -16.58 7.42
C ASN A 144 4.11 -17.07 6.61
N VAL A 145 3.83 -16.39 5.50
CA VAL A 145 2.70 -16.73 4.64
C VAL A 145 3.10 -17.84 3.69
N MET A 146 2.47 -19.00 3.80
CA MET A 146 2.74 -20.12 2.90
C MET A 146 2.48 -19.70 1.43
N GLY A 147 3.47 -19.91 0.54
CA GLY A 147 3.42 -19.50 -0.86
C GLY A 147 4.04 -18.13 -1.17
N PHE A 148 4.27 -17.29 -0.16
CA PHE A 148 5.10 -16.10 -0.28
C PHE A 148 6.37 -16.28 0.57
N ASN A 149 7.54 -16.24 -0.06
CA ASN A 149 8.81 -16.37 0.66
C ASN A 149 9.07 -15.08 1.46
N GLY A 150 8.41 -14.93 2.61
CA GLY A 150 8.49 -13.76 3.49
C GLY A 150 7.37 -13.68 4.53
N ASN A 151 7.64 -12.90 5.57
CA ASN A 151 6.71 -12.64 6.67
C ASN A 151 5.63 -11.64 6.22
N VAL A 152 4.49 -11.62 6.91
CA VAL A 152 3.36 -10.71 6.64
C VAL A 152 3.82 -9.26 6.51
N ILE A 153 4.67 -8.79 7.42
CA ILE A 153 5.18 -7.42 7.39
C ILE A 153 5.99 -7.11 6.12
N SER A 154 6.81 -8.05 5.66
CA SER A 154 7.61 -7.87 4.44
C SER A 154 6.72 -7.76 3.22
N ILE A 155 5.68 -8.60 3.13
CA ILE A 155 4.70 -8.57 2.04
C ILE A 155 3.95 -7.24 2.04
N ILE A 156 3.45 -6.81 3.20
CA ILE A 156 2.75 -5.53 3.35
C ILE A 156 3.66 -4.38 2.95
N LEU A 157 4.91 -4.35 3.42
CA LEU A 157 5.86 -3.28 3.11
C LEU A 157 6.16 -3.20 1.60
N VAL A 158 6.42 -4.34 0.95
CA VAL A 158 6.73 -4.38 -0.49
C VAL A 158 5.52 -3.93 -1.32
N LEU A 159 4.35 -4.54 -1.09
CA LEU A 159 3.15 -4.20 -1.84
C LEU A 159 2.71 -2.76 -1.56
N TYR A 160 2.69 -2.35 -0.30
CA TYR A 160 2.29 -1.01 0.06
C TYR A 160 3.26 0.04 -0.47
N SER A 161 4.58 -0.20 -0.44
CA SER A 161 5.57 0.69 -1.06
C SER A 161 5.31 0.89 -2.54
N LEU A 162 5.02 -0.19 -3.26
CA LEU A 162 4.69 -0.12 -4.68
C LEU A 162 3.42 0.70 -4.93
N PHE A 163 2.30 0.33 -4.30
CA PHE A 163 1.02 1.01 -4.48
C PHE A 163 1.08 2.49 -4.03
N HIS A 164 1.75 2.77 -2.92
CA HIS A 164 1.99 4.12 -2.43
C HIS A 164 2.81 4.93 -3.45
N SER A 165 3.88 4.37 -4.01
CA SER A 165 4.72 5.06 -5.01
C SER A 165 3.94 5.42 -6.27
N ILE A 166 3.05 4.53 -6.74
CA ILE A 166 2.19 4.76 -7.91
C ILE A 166 1.16 5.84 -7.62
N ALA A 167 0.45 5.73 -6.49
CA ALA A 167 -0.53 6.73 -6.08
C ALA A 167 0.12 8.12 -5.91
N PHE A 168 1.32 8.14 -5.34
CA PHE A 168 2.07 9.37 -5.14
C PHE A 168 2.51 10.01 -6.46
N PHE A 169 3.15 9.26 -7.34
CA PHE A 169 3.56 9.76 -8.65
C PHE A 169 2.35 10.25 -9.47
N GLY A 170 1.26 9.48 -9.45
CA GLY A 170 0.00 9.85 -10.09
C GLY A 170 -0.62 11.14 -9.57
N ALA A 171 -0.62 11.35 -8.24
CA ALA A 171 -1.09 12.59 -7.62
C ALA A 171 -0.31 13.81 -8.13
N ILE A 172 0.99 13.68 -8.37
CA ILE A 172 1.82 14.77 -8.90
C ILE A 172 1.63 14.96 -10.41
N CYS A 173 1.52 13.88 -11.19
CA CYS A 173 1.50 13.98 -12.65
C CYS A 173 0.22 14.59 -13.23
N PHE A 174 -0.94 14.22 -12.68
CA PHE A 174 -2.21 14.75 -13.17
C PHE A 174 -2.53 16.10 -12.48
N LYS A 175 -3.57 16.84 -12.89
CA LYS A 175 -4.10 18.05 -12.20
C LYS A 175 -5.56 17.93 -11.74
N LYS A 176 -6.30 17.00 -12.34
CA LYS A 176 -7.70 16.68 -12.03
C LYS A 176 -7.88 15.18 -12.18
N LEU A 177 -8.74 14.59 -11.34
CA LEU A 177 -9.06 13.16 -11.34
C LEU A 177 -7.80 12.27 -11.25
N HIS A 178 -6.82 12.70 -10.44
CA HIS A 178 -5.52 12.06 -10.35
C HIS A 178 -5.65 10.60 -9.95
N PHE A 179 -6.44 10.31 -8.91
CA PHE A 179 -6.68 8.94 -8.46
C PHE A 179 -7.25 8.06 -9.57
N VAL A 180 -8.31 8.51 -10.25
CA VAL A 180 -8.97 7.75 -11.33
C VAL A 180 -8.03 7.50 -12.51
N LYS A 181 -7.30 8.52 -12.96
CA LYS A 181 -6.37 8.38 -14.10
C LYS A 181 -5.19 7.46 -13.77
N THR A 182 -4.68 7.55 -12.55
CA THR A 182 -3.57 6.71 -12.10
C THR A 182 -4.01 5.26 -11.94
N ALA A 183 -5.19 5.04 -11.36
CA ALA A 183 -5.77 3.70 -11.25
C ALA A 183 -6.00 3.09 -12.65
N LEU A 184 -6.59 3.84 -13.59
CA LEU A 184 -6.82 3.37 -14.95
C LEU A 184 -5.51 2.98 -15.65
N LEU A 185 -4.49 3.84 -15.56
CA LEU A 185 -3.16 3.56 -16.14
C LEU A 185 -2.52 2.33 -15.51
N PHE A 186 -2.57 2.24 -14.17
CA PHE A 186 -2.02 1.11 -13.43
C PHE A 186 -2.68 -0.21 -13.82
N PHE A 187 -4.02 -0.29 -13.78
CA PHE A 187 -4.75 -1.50 -14.15
C PHE A 187 -4.54 -1.87 -15.62
N THR A 188 -4.45 -0.89 -16.51
CA THR A 188 -4.15 -1.14 -17.94
C THR A 188 -2.74 -1.73 -18.10
N LEU A 189 -1.73 -1.18 -17.44
CA LEU A 189 -0.36 -1.70 -17.49
C LEU A 189 -0.24 -3.09 -16.87
N VAL A 190 -0.90 -3.34 -15.74
CA VAL A 190 -0.94 -4.67 -15.13
C VAL A 190 -1.62 -5.68 -16.05
N ALA A 191 -2.75 -5.33 -16.67
CA ALA A 191 -3.45 -6.20 -17.62
C ALA A 191 -2.58 -6.55 -18.83
N ILE A 192 -1.89 -5.56 -19.42
CA ILE A 192 -0.95 -5.78 -20.52
C ILE A 192 0.21 -6.66 -20.06
N SER A 193 0.79 -6.39 -18.89
CA SER A 193 1.92 -7.17 -18.35
C SER A 193 1.55 -8.63 -18.11
N VAL A 194 0.38 -8.90 -17.50
CA VAL A 194 -0.14 -10.25 -17.30
C VAL A 194 -0.42 -10.94 -18.64
N ALA A 195 -1.02 -10.24 -19.61
CA ALA A 195 -1.28 -10.79 -20.94
C ALA A 195 0.02 -11.16 -21.67
N CYS A 196 0.99 -10.24 -21.73
CA CYS A 196 2.30 -10.48 -22.33
C CYS A 196 3.02 -11.65 -21.65
N ASN A 197 3.03 -11.68 -20.31
CA ASN A 197 3.67 -12.74 -19.55
C ASN A 197 3.02 -14.10 -19.79
N ASN A 198 1.69 -14.18 -19.80
CA ASN A 198 0.97 -15.42 -20.12
C ASN A 198 1.28 -15.91 -21.54
N ILE A 199 1.32 -15.01 -22.54
CA ILE A 199 1.68 -15.36 -23.93
C ILE A 199 3.11 -15.93 -23.98
N VAL A 200 4.08 -15.24 -23.38
CA VAL A 200 5.49 -15.71 -23.36
C VAL A 200 5.60 -17.06 -22.68
N MET A 201 4.95 -17.26 -21.53
CA MET A 201 5.00 -18.51 -20.79
C MET A 201 4.29 -19.66 -21.52
N GLN A 202 3.19 -19.38 -22.22
CA GLN A 202 2.51 -20.37 -23.07
C GLN A 202 3.44 -20.84 -24.21
N TYR A 203 4.17 -19.92 -24.85
CA TYR A 203 5.17 -20.28 -25.85
C TYR A 203 6.36 -21.06 -25.29
N MET A 204 6.85 -20.71 -24.09
CA MET A 204 8.00 -21.39 -23.46
C MET A 204 7.66 -22.79 -22.95
N ILE A 205 6.48 -22.97 -22.34
CA ILE A 205 6.05 -24.24 -21.73
C ILE A 205 5.32 -25.12 -22.75
N ASN A 206 4.87 -24.53 -23.86
CA ASN A 206 4.10 -25.19 -24.93
C ASN A 206 2.83 -25.87 -24.39
N ARG A 207 2.17 -25.23 -23.41
CA ARG A 207 0.96 -25.71 -22.72
C ARG A 207 0.09 -24.53 -22.30
N ASP A 208 -1.18 -24.81 -22.05
CA ASP A 208 -2.12 -23.81 -21.54
C ASP A 208 -1.82 -23.47 -20.09
N VAL A 209 -1.41 -22.22 -19.88
CA VAL A 209 -1.05 -21.65 -18.58
C VAL A 209 -2.26 -20.93 -18.02
N ILE A 210 -2.63 -21.22 -16.77
CA ILE A 210 -3.89 -20.74 -16.19
C ILE A 210 -3.76 -19.36 -15.55
N GLN A 211 -2.59 -19.01 -15.00
CA GLN A 211 -2.36 -17.67 -14.46
C GLN A 211 -0.89 -17.47 -14.11
N VAL A 212 -0.24 -16.44 -14.66
CA VAL A 212 1.10 -16.03 -14.23
C VAL A 212 1.10 -14.55 -13.91
N VAL A 213 1.03 -14.22 -12.62
CA VAL A 213 1.48 -12.90 -12.18
C VAL A 213 3.01 -12.87 -12.41
N PRO A 214 3.56 -11.88 -13.13
CA PRO A 214 4.99 -11.83 -13.40
C PRO A 214 5.82 -11.99 -12.14
N PHE A 215 6.92 -12.75 -12.22
CA PHE A 215 7.85 -13.01 -11.10
C PHE A 215 7.26 -13.81 -9.93
N THR A 216 6.19 -14.55 -10.15
CA THR A 216 5.60 -15.48 -9.16
C THR A 216 5.57 -16.91 -9.70
N SER A 217 4.78 -17.78 -9.07
CA SER A 217 4.52 -19.15 -9.48
C SER A 217 3.88 -19.24 -10.87
N VAL A 218 4.21 -20.30 -11.60
CA VAL A 218 3.59 -20.60 -12.90
C VAL A 218 2.65 -21.78 -12.74
N GLY A 219 1.36 -21.56 -12.97
CA GLY A 219 0.34 -22.61 -12.92
C GLY A 219 -0.05 -23.10 -14.31
N PHE A 220 0.05 -24.40 -14.58
CA PHE A 220 -0.44 -25.01 -15.82
C PHE A 220 -1.27 -26.26 -15.53
N MET A 221 -2.13 -26.64 -16.48
CA MET A 221 -2.89 -27.89 -16.41
C MET A 221 -2.16 -29.00 -17.14
N GLU A 222 -2.08 -30.17 -16.51
CA GLU A 222 -1.65 -31.39 -17.16
C GLU A 222 -2.60 -32.53 -16.79
N LYS A 223 -3.20 -33.14 -17.81
CA LYS A 223 -4.12 -34.28 -17.66
C LYS A 223 -5.25 -34.04 -16.64
N GLY A 224 -5.80 -32.82 -16.62
CA GLY A 224 -6.87 -32.42 -15.71
C GLY A 224 -6.42 -32.11 -14.28
N LYS A 225 -5.11 -32.14 -13.99
CA LYS A 225 -4.55 -31.73 -12.69
C LYS A 225 -3.83 -30.39 -12.81
N TYR A 226 -4.02 -29.54 -11.82
CA TYR A 226 -3.33 -28.26 -11.71
C TYR A 226 -1.94 -28.47 -11.10
N PHE A 227 -0.91 -28.03 -11.81
CA PHE A 227 0.46 -28.02 -11.34
C PHE A 227 0.92 -26.57 -11.20
N ALA A 228 1.39 -26.21 -10.01
CA ALA A 228 2.05 -24.93 -9.75
C ALA A 228 3.55 -25.17 -9.60
N VAL A 229 4.34 -24.54 -10.46
CA VAL A 229 5.79 -24.50 -10.34
C VAL A 229 6.17 -23.23 -9.62
N ASN A 230 6.64 -23.39 -8.38
CA ASN A 230 7.21 -22.31 -7.59
C ASN A 230 8.72 -22.24 -7.84
N ALA A 231 9.22 -21.08 -8.20
CA ALA A 231 10.66 -20.84 -8.21
C ALA A 231 11.14 -20.56 -6.77
N GLU A 232 11.27 -21.62 -5.95
CA GLU A 232 11.53 -21.52 -4.50
C GLU A 232 12.80 -20.71 -4.15
N GLY A 233 13.72 -20.51 -5.10
CA GLY A 233 14.91 -19.67 -4.95
C GLY A 233 14.86 -18.25 -5.54
N PHE A 234 13.82 -17.88 -6.29
CA PHE A 234 13.78 -16.60 -7.04
C PHE A 234 12.73 -15.59 -6.54
N VAL A 235 11.92 -15.94 -5.53
CA VAL A 235 10.87 -15.06 -4.99
C VAL A 235 11.42 -13.72 -4.47
N TRP A 236 12.61 -13.73 -3.86
CA TRP A 236 13.27 -12.52 -3.37
C TRP A 236 13.66 -11.55 -4.50
N ILE A 237 13.97 -12.05 -5.70
CA ILE A 237 14.25 -11.23 -6.88
C ILE A 237 12.98 -10.48 -7.31
N GLY A 238 11.84 -11.17 -7.32
CA GLY A 238 10.54 -10.53 -7.60
C GLY A 238 10.22 -9.41 -6.60
N GLN A 239 10.42 -9.65 -5.30
CA GLN A 239 10.26 -8.63 -4.27
C GLN A 239 11.21 -7.43 -4.49
N LEU A 240 12.47 -7.70 -4.83
CA LEU A 240 13.49 -6.68 -5.09
C LEU A 240 13.12 -5.80 -6.29
N VAL A 241 12.58 -6.38 -7.37
CA VAL A 241 12.07 -5.63 -8.52
C VAL A 241 10.98 -4.63 -8.12
N TYR A 242 10.02 -5.05 -7.29
CA TYR A 242 8.96 -4.15 -6.83
C TYR A 242 9.49 -3.03 -5.94
N VAL A 243 10.46 -3.32 -5.08
CA VAL A 243 11.11 -2.30 -4.24
C VAL A 243 11.88 -1.30 -5.10
N ILE A 244 12.67 -1.75 -6.07
CA ILE A 244 13.38 -0.86 -7.01
C ILE A 244 12.38 0.02 -7.76
N MET A 245 11.29 -0.56 -8.27
CA MET A 245 10.26 0.19 -8.98
C MET A 245 9.63 1.27 -8.09
N ALA A 246 9.37 0.97 -6.82
CA ALA A 246 8.86 1.95 -5.86
C ALA A 246 9.86 3.10 -5.63
N PHE A 247 11.15 2.80 -5.46
CA PHE A 247 12.20 3.82 -5.33
C PHE A 247 12.33 4.71 -6.56
N ILE A 248 12.27 4.13 -7.76
CA ILE A 248 12.31 4.89 -9.02
C ILE A 248 11.11 5.85 -9.09
N LEU A 249 9.91 5.37 -8.75
CA LEU A 249 8.69 6.20 -8.76
C LEU A 249 8.73 7.30 -7.68
N TRP A 250 9.26 7.03 -6.49
CA TRP A 250 9.49 8.05 -5.47
C TRP A 250 10.48 9.12 -5.91
N ALA A 251 11.59 8.73 -6.54
CA ALA A 251 12.57 9.66 -7.09
C ALA A 251 11.95 10.50 -8.22
N ALA A 252 11.22 9.88 -9.15
CA ALA A 252 10.53 10.57 -10.23
C ALA A 252 9.48 11.56 -9.72
N ALA A 253 8.75 11.19 -8.66
CA ALA A 253 7.81 12.06 -7.97
C ALA A 253 8.52 13.30 -7.37
N TYR A 254 9.68 13.11 -6.75
CA TYR A 254 10.48 14.20 -6.18
C TYR A 254 10.96 15.20 -7.25
N PHE A 255 11.57 14.71 -8.34
CA PHE A 255 12.07 15.58 -9.40
C PHE A 255 10.94 16.36 -10.09
N ARG A 256 9.80 15.72 -10.32
CA ARG A 256 8.65 16.39 -10.92
C ARG A 256 8.00 17.44 -10.01
N LEU A 257 8.03 17.22 -8.69
CA LEU A 257 7.60 18.24 -7.73
C LEU A 257 8.53 19.46 -7.78
N LYS A 258 9.84 19.24 -7.89
CA LYS A 258 10.85 20.30 -8.01
C LYS A 258 10.62 21.13 -9.28
N GLU A 259 10.38 20.49 -10.42
CA GLU A 259 10.11 21.18 -11.70
C GLU A 259 8.83 22.03 -11.66
N LYS A 260 7.78 21.60 -10.96
CA LYS A 260 6.53 22.37 -10.83
C LYS A 260 6.63 23.61 -9.96
N GLN A 261 7.66 23.70 -9.11
CA GLN A 261 7.80 24.74 -8.10
C GLN A 261 8.82 25.82 -8.48
N VAL A 262 9.53 25.64 -9.60
CA VAL A 262 10.36 26.64 -10.29
C VAL A 262 9.52 27.39 -11.31
#